data_AF-A0A969G929-F1
#
_entry.id   AF-A0A969G929-F1
#
_cell.length_a   1.000
_cell.length_b   1.000
_cell.length_c   1.000
_cell.angle_alpha   90.00
_cell.angle_beta   90.00
_cell.angle_gamma   90.00
#
_symmetry.space_group_name_H-M   'P 1'
#
loop_
_entity.id
_entity.type
_entity.pdbx_description
1 polymer ?
#
loop_
_entity_poly.entity_id
_entity_poly.type
_entity_poly.pdbx_seq_one_letter_code
_entity_poly.pdbx_strand_id
1 'polypeptide(L)' 'MILDLIVVVGALLITFLVFRWLIGVIKMSVTTAFTIAIIVFGLQLAFGIAPTQVWQQITNIPQLIQDVFGG' A
#
# COMPACT_ATOMS: atom_id res chain seq x y z
N MET A 1 -33.79 26.99 2.28
CA MET A 1 -32.97 28.21 2.08
C MET A 1 -31.66 28.18 2.88
N ILE A 2 -31.65 28.32 4.22
CA ILE A 2 -30.38 28.26 5.01
C ILE A 2 -29.78 26.85 5.05
N LEU A 3 -30.61 25.83 5.21
CA LEU A 3 -30.17 24.43 5.35
C LEU A 3 -29.46 23.92 4.10
N ASP A 4 -29.98 24.28 2.92
CA ASP A 4 -29.37 23.93 1.62
C ASP A 4 -27.97 24.53 1.48
N LEU A 5 -27.78 25.76 1.95
CA LEU A 5 -26.48 26.43 1.92
C LEU A 5 -25.45 25.70 2.81
N ILE A 6 -25.86 25.28 4.01
CA ILE A 6 -25.01 24.51 4.94
C ILE A 6 -24.62 23.17 4.31
N VAL A 7 -25.57 22.49 3.67
CA VAL A 7 -25.32 21.21 2.99
C VAL A 7 -24.35 21.39 1.82
N VAL A 8 -24.51 22.44 1.01
CA VAL A 8 -23.60 22.74 -0.11
C VAL A 8 -22.18 23.03 0.40
N VAL A 9 -22.04 23.85 1.45
CA VAL A 9 -20.72 24.15 2.04
C VAL A 9 -20.09 22.89 2.64
N GLY A 10 -20.87 22.08 3.35
CA GLY A 10 -20.42 20.80 3.89
C GLY A 10 -19.94 19.83 2.82
N ALA A 11 -20.71 19.70 1.73
CA ALA A 11 -20.34 18.87 0.59
C ALA A 11 -19.04 19.34 -0.07
N LEU A 12 -18.87 20.64 -0.29
CA LEU A 12 -17.64 21.21 -0.85
C LEU A 12 -16.42 20.93 0.03
N LEU A 13 -16.55 21.06 1.36
CA LEU A 13 -15.48 20.76 2.30
C LEU A 13 -15.11 19.28 2.29
N ILE A 14 -16.10 18.38 2.32
CA ILE A 14 -15.87 16.94 2.28
C ILE A 14 -15.21 16.54 0.96
N THR A 15 -15.73 17.00 -0.17
CA THR A 15 -15.14 16.74 -1.49
C THR A 15 -13.69 17.23 -1.54
N PHE A 16 -13.41 18.44 -1.06
CA PHE A 16 -12.04 18.96 -1.02
C PHE A 16 -11.11 18.10 -0.16
N LEU A 17 -11.60 17.64 1.00
CA LEU A 17 -10.83 16.80 1.91
C LEU A 17 -10.52 15.43 1.30
N VAL A 18 -11.50 14.79 0.67
CA VAL A 18 -11.33 13.52 -0.05
C VAL A 18 -10.36 13.70 -1.22
N PHE A 19 -10.47 14.81 -1.97
CA PHE A 19 -9.57 15.10 -3.09
C PHE A 19 -8.12 15.25 -2.62
N ARG A 20 -7.90 15.98 -1.51
CA ARG A 20 -6.58 16.14 -0.90
C ARG A 20 -6.02 14.80 -0.40
N TRP A 21 -6.86 13.99 0.23
CA TRP A 21 -6.48 12.66 0.71
C TRP A 21 -6.09 11.74 -0.46
N LEU A 22 -6.85 11.74 -1.55
CA LEU A 22 -6.59 10.91 -2.74
C LEU A 22 -5.20 11.20 -3.33
N ILE A 23 -4.83 12.48 -3.43
CA ILE A 23 -3.49 12.88 -3.90
C ILE A 23 -2.41 12.34 -2.96
N GLY A 24 -2.66 12.36 -1.64
CA GLY A 24 -1.76 11.78 -0.64
C GLY A 24 -1.60 10.27 -0.81
N VAL A 25 -2.70 9.56 -0.99
CA VAL A 25 -2.71 8.10 -1.20
C VAL A 25 -1.94 7.73 -2.46
N ILE A 26 -2.17 8.41 -3.59
CA ILE A 26 -1.47 8.13 -4.84
C ILE A 26 0.04 8.30 -4.66
N LYS A 27 0.49 9.40 -4.04
CA LYS A 27 1.91 9.62 -3.78
C LYS A 27 2.51 8.56 -2.86
N MET A 28 1.77 8.15 -1.83
CA MET A 28 2.19 7.10 -0.91
C MET A 28 2.31 5.75 -1.64
N SER A 29 1.29 5.37 -2.41
CA SER A 29 1.29 4.13 -3.19
C SER A 29 2.44 4.08 -4.19
N VAL A 30 2.71 5.17 -4.92
CA VAL A 30 3.83 5.26 -5.87
C VAL A 30 5.16 5.12 -5.13
N THR A 31 5.34 5.82 -4.01
CA THR A 31 6.59 5.75 -3.21
C THR A 31 6.82 4.35 -2.66
N THR A 32 5.78 3.71 -2.14
CA THR A 32 5.85 2.35 -1.61
C THR A 32 6.16 1.35 -2.73
N ALA A 33 5.44 1.42 -3.86
CA ALA A 33 5.68 0.55 -5.00
C ALA A 33 7.11 0.72 -5.56
N PHE A 34 7.60 1.96 -5.65
CA PHE A 34 8.96 2.26 -6.09
C PHE A 34 10.02 1.73 -5.13
N THR A 35 9.81 1.90 -3.81
CA THR A 35 10.70 1.33 -2.78
C THR A 35 10.76 -0.18 -2.88
N ILE A 36 9.60 -0.84 -3.03
CA ILE A 36 9.52 -2.30 -3.22
C ILE A 36 10.28 -2.71 -4.48
N ALA A 37 10.08 -2.00 -5.59
CA ALA A 37 10.78 -2.27 -6.84
C ALA A 37 12.31 -2.17 -6.67
N ILE A 38 12.81 -1.14 -5.98
CA ILE A 38 14.24 -1.00 -5.69
C ILE A 38 14.75 -2.16 -4.83
N ILE A 39 14.04 -2.52 -3.76
CA ILE A 39 14.46 -3.62 -2.86
C ILE A 39 14.54 -4.92 -3.64
N VAL A 40 13.48 -5.24 -4.39
CA VAL A 40 13.41 -6.48 -5.19
C VAL A 40 14.48 -6.50 -6.27
N PHE A 41 14.70 -5.37 -6.96
CA PHE A 41 15.75 -5.25 -7.97
C PHE A 41 17.15 -5.40 -7.36
N GLY A 42 17.39 -4.81 -6.20
CA GLY A 42 18.63 -4.98 -5.45
C GLY A 42 18.87 -6.43 -5.03
N LEU A 43 17.84 -7.12 -4.55
CA LEU A 43 17.90 -8.55 -4.22
C LEU A 43 18.18 -9.41 -5.46
N GLN A 44 17.54 -9.08 -6.59
CA GLN A 44 17.79 -9.78 -7.85
C GLN A 44 19.23 -9.58 -8.34
N LEU A 45 19.79 -8.38 -8.22
CA LEU A 45 21.17 -8.11 -8.62
C LEU A 45 22.20 -8.74 -7.66
N ALA A 46 21.95 -8.71 -6.35
CA ALA A 46 22.89 -9.20 -5.35
C ALA A 46 22.85 -10.72 -5.16
N PHE A 47 21.66 -11.33 -5.22
CA PHE A 47 21.44 -12.75 -4.90
C PHE A 47 20.88 -13.57 -6.07
N GLY A 48 20.51 -12.94 -7.19
CA GLY A 48 19.88 -13.63 -8.32
C GLY A 48 18.42 -14.06 -8.08
N ILE A 49 17.82 -13.64 -6.96
CA ILE A 49 16.48 -14.06 -6.53
C ILE A 49 15.43 -13.27 -7.32
N ALA A 50 14.52 -14.00 -7.97
CA ALA A 50 13.43 -13.38 -8.72
C ALA A 50 12.34 -12.82 -7.77
N PRO A 51 11.64 -11.73 -8.15
CA PRO A 51 10.51 -11.18 -7.39
C PRO A 51 9.46 -12.22 -7.01
N THR A 52 9.21 -13.16 -7.92
CA THR A 52 8.23 -14.24 -7.77
C THR A 52 8.61 -15.24 -6.67
N GLN A 53 9.91 -15.45 -6.44
CA GLN A 53 10.41 -16.31 -5.36
C GLN A 53 10.18 -15.65 -4.01
N VAL A 54 10.40 -14.34 -3.90
CA VAL A 54 10.09 -13.57 -2.68
C VAL A 54 8.60 -13.69 -2.35
N TRP A 55 7.74 -13.56 -3.35
CA TRP A 55 6.29 -13.73 -3.16
C TRP A 55 5.92 -15.14 -2.70
N GLN A 56 6.48 -16.17 -3.32
CA GLN A 56 6.29 -17.56 -2.89
C GLN A 56 6.76 -17.76 -1.44
N GLN A 57 7.92 -17.22 -1.06
CA GLN A 57 8.43 -17.32 0.29
C GLN A 57 7.45 -16.70 1.30
N ILE A 58 6.93 -15.51 0.99
CA ILE A 58 5.94 -14.80 1.84
C ILE A 58 4.68 -15.65 2.03
N THR A 59 4.17 -16.29 0.97
CA THR A 59 2.98 -17.14 1.07
C THR A 59 3.21 -18.42 1.89
N ASN A 60 4.46 -18.87 2.03
CA ASN A 60 4.84 -20.03 2.83
C ASN A 60 5.18 -19.66 4.29
N ILE A 61 5.34 -18.37 4.63
CA ILE A 61 5.60 -17.92 6.02
C ILE A 61 4.53 -18.43 7.01
N PRO A 62 3.21 -18.37 6.73
CA PRO A 62 2.20 -18.88 7.65
C PRO A 62 2.39 -20.35 8.02
N GLN A 63 2.80 -21.17 7.06
CA GLN A 63 3.11 -22.59 7.28
C GLN A 63 4.40 -22.73 8.09
N LEU A 64 5.45 -21.96 7.76
CA LEU A 64 6.70 -21.94 8.51
C LEU A 64 6.47 -21.57 10.00
N ILE A 65 5.55 -20.64 10.26
CA ILE A 65 5.17 -20.25 11.63
C ILE A 65 4.39 -21.38 12.31
N GLN A 66 3.44 -22.02 11.63
CA GLN A 66 2.71 -23.16 12.19
C GLN A 66 3.63 -24.33 12.54
N ASP A 67 4.64 -24.62 11.71
CA ASP A 67 5.61 -25.68 11.97
C ASP A 67 6.55 -25.36 13.15
N VAL A 68 6.94 -24.09 13.31
CA VAL A 68 7.83 -23.64 14.39
C VAL A 68 7.11 -23.46 15.73
N PHE A 69 5.83 -23.05 15.71
CA PHE A 69 5.04 -22.83 16.93
C PHE A 69 4.10 -23.98 17.29
N GLY A 70 3.85 -24.90 16.35
CA GLY A 70 3.00 -26.08 16.54
C GLY A 70 3.78 -27.37 16.88
N GLY A 71 5.11 -27.29 16.99
CA GLY A 71 6.01 -28.35 17.47
C GLY A 71 6.39 -28.21 18.94
#